data_AF-A0A1I3RTG0-F1
#
_entry.id   AF-A0A1I3RTG0-F1
#
_cell.length_a   1.000
_cell.length_b   1.000
_cell.length_c   1.000
_cell.angle_alpha   90.00
_cell.angle_beta   90.00
_cell.angle_gamma   90.00
#
_symmetry.space_group_name_H-M   'P 1'
#
loop_
_entity.id
_entity.type
_entity.pdbx_description
1 polymer ?
#
loop_
_entity_poly.entity_id
_entity_poly.type
_entity_poly.pdbx_seq_one_letter_code
_entity_poly.pdbx_strand_id
1 'polypeptide(L)'
;MSFWDIDEASLLVEEAGMSMNTPLFPRKLYVEPATLCNLGCAMCVKHSTGWDCEDALMSRATFEALAPLFPHLDTLNLNGIGESLMHSELAAFIAFARAKVPDDCVIGFQSNGMLLNRTLAGELMDAGLDRICFSVDSPDADQLERFRAGSELGQVGQAFDLMRDAASRPGARPLSLGAETVVSAQNYASLPDMVSWCADRGVEFVIVSHVLPYNAADAPQSLYVPVSQRCLDFYREWEKVFAAEGLDVSHSYTSFYAVFRTPEQQRLVDIILAMKEDALSQGLQFSLPNTMNIDFERLARVRETFARAMYVAQERGIRLDLPETAAREPRECAFVQNPSLFVAYDGALTPCYYLWHSYSAWLLGSEVRVRQRVFGSVPGDDPLRVWRSGDFVRFRDEALLEEYARCADCSVVPCDHVQGFPAPFDRDCYGQTVPCGICPWSGGGFACLR
;
A
#
# COMPACT_ATOMS: atom_id res chain seq x y z
N MET A 1 15.79 27.15 25.84
CA MET A 1 16.33 25.97 25.13
C MET A 1 17.67 25.66 25.77
N SER A 2 17.67 24.79 26.77
CA SER A 2 18.87 24.40 27.50
C SER A 2 19.65 23.35 26.72
N PHE A 3 20.97 23.48 26.72
CA PHE A 3 21.98 22.66 26.06
C PHE A 3 22.02 21.16 26.47
N TRP A 4 21.01 20.66 27.20
CA TRP A 4 21.02 19.35 27.86
C TRP A 4 20.08 18.30 27.24
N ASP A 5 19.15 18.68 26.35
CA ASP A 5 18.19 17.72 25.75
C ASP A 5 18.78 16.92 24.56
N ILE A 6 20.02 17.21 24.15
CA ILE A 6 20.66 16.56 22.99
C ILE A 6 21.47 15.32 23.42
N ASP A 7 21.87 15.21 24.68
CA ASP A 7 22.78 14.15 25.15
C ASP A 7 22.08 12.80 25.42
N GLU A 8 20.86 12.77 25.96
CA GLU A 8 20.15 11.50 26.22
C GLU A 8 19.73 10.77 24.93
N ALA A 9 19.36 11.51 23.88
CA ALA A 9 19.01 10.92 22.59
C ALA A 9 20.22 10.29 21.90
N SER A 10 21.41 10.88 22.08
CA SER A 10 22.68 10.40 21.51
C SER A 10 23.17 9.12 22.19
N LEU A 11 23.00 9.03 23.52
CA LEU A 11 23.41 7.87 24.33
C LEU A 11 22.56 6.62 24.05
N LEU A 12 21.29 6.76 23.66
CA LEU A 12 20.45 5.62 23.26
C LEU A 12 20.83 5.02 21.89
N VAL A 13 21.46 5.80 21.01
CA VAL A 13 21.91 5.33 19.68
C VAL A 13 23.15 4.43 19.81
N GLU A 14 24.04 4.69 20.77
CA GLU A 14 25.26 3.91 20.96
C GLU A 14 25.06 2.56 21.66
N GLU A 15 24.14 2.43 22.62
CA GLU A 15 23.94 1.16 23.36
C GLU A 15 23.24 0.05 22.55
N ALA A 16 22.59 0.38 21.42
CA ALA A 16 21.78 -0.57 20.64
C ALA A 16 22.35 -0.91 19.26
N GLY A 17 23.58 -0.49 18.93
CA GLY A 17 24.17 -0.73 17.60
C GLY A 17 23.38 -0.08 16.46
N MET A 18 22.78 1.08 16.72
CA MET A 18 21.89 1.79 15.80
C MET A 18 22.67 2.57 14.73
N SER A 19 22.11 2.64 13.52
CA SER A 19 22.62 3.49 12.44
C SER A 19 22.52 4.98 12.83
N MET A 20 23.58 5.76 12.55
CA MET A 20 23.66 7.22 12.79
C MET A 20 22.55 8.05 12.10
N ASN A 21 21.66 7.43 11.31
CA ASN A 21 20.65 8.11 10.51
C ASN A 21 19.19 7.82 10.95
N THR A 22 18.98 7.35 12.19
CA THR A 22 17.64 7.02 12.70
C THR A 22 16.80 8.28 12.97
N PRO A 23 15.59 8.43 12.41
CA PRO A 23 14.75 9.59 12.63
C PRO A 23 14.25 9.67 14.08
N LEU A 24 14.53 10.80 14.76
CA LEU A 24 14.14 11.03 16.17
C LEU A 24 12.62 11.15 16.38
N PHE A 25 11.87 11.45 15.32
CA PHE A 25 10.42 11.66 15.33
C PHE A 25 9.78 11.12 14.04
N PRO A 26 8.53 10.64 14.09
CA PRO A 26 7.76 10.44 12.88
C PRO A 26 7.45 11.80 12.25
N ARG A 27 7.56 11.87 10.93
CA ARG A 27 7.21 13.03 10.11
C ARG A 27 5.79 12.91 9.55
N LYS A 28 5.29 11.68 9.40
CA LYS A 28 3.92 11.40 8.94
C LYS A 28 3.18 10.56 9.95
N LEU A 29 1.94 10.91 10.22
CA LEU A 29 1.06 10.16 11.11
C LEU A 29 -0.20 9.75 10.36
N TYR A 30 -0.49 8.46 10.37
CA TYR A 30 -1.72 7.87 9.85
C TYR A 30 -2.55 7.41 11.04
N VAL A 31 -3.78 7.90 11.18
CA VAL A 31 -4.65 7.58 12.30
C VAL A 31 -5.98 7.11 11.75
N GLU A 32 -6.43 5.93 12.16
CA GLU A 32 -7.71 5.33 11.77
C GLU A 32 -8.83 5.82 12.69
N PRO A 33 -9.65 6.80 12.28
CA PRO A 33 -10.71 7.30 13.16
C PRO A 33 -11.86 6.30 13.24
N ALA A 34 -12.07 5.52 12.18
CA ALA A 34 -13.15 4.57 12.06
C ALA A 34 -12.70 3.34 11.26
N THR A 35 -13.00 2.16 11.79
CA THR A 35 -13.05 0.93 11.01
C THR A 35 -14.45 0.74 10.45
N LEU A 36 -15.49 1.29 11.08
CA LEU A 36 -16.87 1.31 10.59
C LEU A 36 -16.98 1.98 9.20
N CYS A 37 -17.80 1.41 8.30
CA CYS A 37 -18.02 1.94 6.96
C CYS A 37 -19.48 1.79 6.52
N ASN A 38 -19.99 2.74 5.73
CA ASN A 38 -21.34 2.72 5.16
C ASN A 38 -21.43 2.01 3.79
N LEU A 39 -20.32 1.51 3.25
CA LEU A 39 -20.25 0.80 1.96
C LEU A 39 -19.82 -0.66 2.11
N GLY A 40 -20.16 -1.49 1.12
CA GLY A 40 -19.79 -2.90 1.04
C GLY A 40 -18.90 -3.20 -0.17
N CYS A 41 -17.75 -2.55 -0.28
CA CYS A 41 -16.90 -2.64 -1.47
C CYS A 41 -16.31 -4.05 -1.67
N ALA A 42 -16.47 -4.63 -2.86
CA ALA A 42 -16.11 -6.01 -3.15
C ALA A 42 -14.61 -6.32 -2.94
N MET A 43 -13.75 -5.32 -3.12
CA MET A 43 -12.30 -5.42 -2.96
C MET A 43 -11.81 -5.12 -1.53
N CYS A 44 -12.70 -4.91 -0.56
CA CYS A 44 -12.31 -4.49 0.79
C CYS A 44 -11.72 -5.64 1.62
N VAL A 45 -10.66 -5.34 2.38
CA VAL A 45 -9.99 -6.28 3.29
C VAL A 45 -10.92 -6.92 4.32
N LYS A 46 -12.03 -6.24 4.67
CA LYS A 46 -13.06 -6.74 5.57
C LYS A 46 -13.74 -8.03 5.09
N HIS A 47 -13.62 -8.35 3.79
CA HIS A 47 -14.12 -9.59 3.21
C HIS A 47 -13.09 -10.72 3.20
N SER A 48 -11.88 -10.49 3.74
CA SER A 48 -10.84 -11.53 3.86
C SER A 48 -11.15 -12.50 5.00
N THR A 49 -10.79 -13.78 4.82
CA THR A 49 -10.97 -14.83 5.84
C THR A 49 -10.14 -14.62 7.10
N GLY A 50 -9.09 -13.80 7.03
CA GLY A 50 -8.19 -13.47 8.13
C GLY A 50 -8.48 -12.14 8.83
N TRP A 51 -9.52 -11.40 8.39
CA TRP A 51 -9.89 -10.13 9.01
C TRP A 51 -10.47 -10.35 10.41
N ASP A 52 -9.82 -9.77 11.42
CA ASP A 52 -10.19 -9.93 12.83
C ASP A 52 -10.51 -8.60 13.54
N CYS A 53 -10.62 -7.51 12.78
CA CYS A 53 -10.91 -6.18 13.32
C CYS A 53 -12.42 -5.87 13.30
N GLU A 54 -12.93 -5.41 14.44
CA GLU A 54 -14.34 -5.03 14.60
C GLU A 54 -14.65 -3.65 13.99
N ASP A 55 -15.93 -3.43 13.65
CA ASP A 55 -16.43 -2.12 13.25
C ASP A 55 -16.58 -1.21 14.48
N ALA A 56 -15.72 -0.20 14.55
CA ALA A 56 -15.55 0.65 15.72
C ALA A 56 -15.13 2.07 15.32
N LEU A 57 -15.20 2.97 16.31
CA LEU A 57 -14.78 4.36 16.23
C LEU A 57 -13.70 4.61 17.29
N MET A 58 -12.66 5.34 16.91
CA MET A 58 -11.59 5.74 17.82
C MET A 58 -12.14 6.64 18.93
N SER A 59 -11.74 6.40 20.18
CA SER A 59 -12.15 7.29 21.27
C SER A 59 -11.40 8.64 21.21
N ARG A 60 -12.05 9.72 21.64
CA ARG A 60 -11.39 11.01 21.81
C ARG A 60 -10.13 10.93 22.67
N ALA A 61 -10.17 10.17 23.77
CA ALA A 61 -9.02 10.01 24.66
C ALA A 61 -7.82 9.35 23.96
N THR A 62 -8.08 8.35 23.11
CA THR A 62 -7.07 7.70 22.27
C THR A 62 -6.44 8.71 21.29
N PHE A 63 -7.26 9.50 20.61
CA PHE A 63 -6.78 10.51 19.66
C PHE A 63 -5.97 11.61 20.35
N GLU A 64 -6.45 12.15 21.46
CA GLU A 64 -5.77 13.22 22.20
C GLU A 64 -4.42 12.76 22.78
N ALA A 65 -4.27 11.48 23.10
CA ALA A 65 -3.00 10.90 23.54
C ALA A 65 -1.88 10.92 22.48
N LEU A 66 -2.22 11.16 21.21
CA LEU A 66 -1.25 11.34 20.11
C LEU A 66 -0.62 12.74 20.07
N ALA A 67 -1.12 13.69 20.88
CA ALA A 67 -0.64 15.07 20.90
C ALA A 67 0.88 15.26 21.01
N PRO A 68 1.66 14.43 21.73
CA PRO A 68 3.12 14.55 21.75
C PRO A 68 3.80 14.42 20.38
N LEU A 69 3.17 13.76 19.41
CA LEU A 69 3.70 13.59 18.05
C LEU A 69 3.51 14.83 17.18
N PHE A 70 2.45 15.60 17.43
CA PHE A 70 1.95 16.64 16.52
C PHE A 70 2.97 17.75 16.18
N PRO A 71 3.82 18.24 17.11
CA PRO A 71 4.80 19.28 16.80
C PRO A 71 5.85 18.91 15.75
N HIS A 72 5.96 17.63 15.38
CA HIS A 72 7.03 17.11 14.50
C HIS A 72 6.51 16.71 13.10
N LEU A 73 5.20 16.74 12.89
CA LEU A 73 4.56 16.23 11.69
C LEU A 73 4.65 17.22 10.51
N ASP A 74 4.96 16.68 9.34
CA ASP A 74 4.69 17.28 8.03
C ASP A 74 3.28 16.92 7.54
N THR A 75 2.75 15.76 7.96
CA THR A 75 1.47 15.25 7.48
C THR A 75 0.74 14.45 8.55
N LEU A 76 -0.56 14.73 8.70
CA LEU A 76 -1.51 13.94 9.47
C LEU A 76 -2.62 13.46 8.54
N ASN A 77 -2.69 12.14 8.32
CA ASN A 77 -3.72 11.51 7.54
C ASN A 77 -4.71 10.77 8.45
N LEU A 78 -5.98 11.19 8.44
CA LEU A 78 -7.05 10.58 9.22
C LEU A 78 -7.77 9.51 8.37
N ASN A 79 -7.01 8.51 7.91
CA ASN A 79 -7.47 7.42 7.03
C ASN A 79 -7.62 6.11 7.79
N GLY A 80 -8.46 5.22 7.30
CA GLY A 80 -8.63 3.89 7.87
C GLY A 80 -9.05 2.87 6.83
N ILE A 81 -9.32 1.64 7.28
CA ILE A 81 -10.05 0.66 6.47
C ILE A 81 -11.55 1.04 6.37
N GLY A 82 -12.07 1.76 7.36
CA GLY A 82 -13.44 2.26 7.39
C GLY A 82 -13.66 3.54 6.59
N GLU A 83 -14.74 4.26 6.93
CA GLU A 83 -15.05 5.58 6.38
C GLU A 83 -14.88 6.64 7.47
N SER A 84 -13.93 7.55 7.30
CA SER A 84 -13.62 8.58 8.31
C SER A 84 -14.82 9.49 8.61
N LEU A 85 -15.69 9.77 7.62
CA LEU A 85 -16.91 10.55 7.83
C LEU A 85 -17.95 9.84 8.71
N MET A 86 -17.79 8.54 9.02
CA MET A 86 -18.62 7.87 10.02
C MET A 86 -18.31 8.35 11.45
N HIS A 87 -17.15 8.97 11.67
CA HIS A 87 -16.76 9.50 12.97
C HIS A 87 -17.35 10.89 13.20
N SER A 88 -18.38 10.98 14.06
CA SER A 88 -19.09 12.24 14.32
C SER A 88 -18.20 13.37 14.88
N GLU A 89 -17.07 13.03 15.50
CA GLU A 89 -16.10 14.01 16.01
C GLU A 89 -14.93 14.30 15.04
N LEU A 90 -14.98 13.86 13.78
CA LEU A 90 -13.86 14.02 12.85
C LEU A 90 -13.40 15.48 12.72
N ALA A 91 -14.34 16.42 12.57
CA ALA A 91 -14.02 17.85 12.52
C ALA A 91 -13.38 18.34 13.84
N ALA A 92 -13.79 17.81 14.99
CA ALA A 92 -13.18 18.13 16.28
C ALA A 92 -11.76 17.57 16.41
N PHE A 93 -11.49 16.37 15.86
CA PHE A 93 -10.14 15.79 15.80
C PHE A 93 -9.23 16.64 14.92
N ILE A 94 -9.70 17.08 13.75
CA ILE A 94 -8.96 17.97 12.85
C ILE A 94 -8.64 19.29 13.57
N ALA A 95 -9.62 19.92 14.21
CA ALA A 95 -9.42 21.18 14.94
C ALA A 95 -8.44 21.02 16.12
N PHE A 96 -8.55 19.93 16.87
CA PHE A 96 -7.65 19.61 17.98
C PHE A 96 -6.20 19.45 17.52
N ALA A 97 -5.99 18.74 16.40
CA ALA A 97 -4.68 18.52 15.81
C ALA A 97 -4.11 19.81 15.20
N ARG A 98 -4.92 20.57 14.44
CA ARG A 98 -4.52 21.85 13.83
C ARG A 98 -3.94 22.82 14.84
N ALA A 99 -4.50 22.87 16.05
CA ALA A 99 -4.00 23.74 17.13
C ALA A 99 -2.62 23.36 17.69
N LYS A 100 -2.04 22.22 17.28
CA LYS A 100 -0.82 21.63 17.87
C LYS A 100 0.23 21.19 16.85
N VAL A 101 -0.15 21.00 15.59
CA VAL A 101 0.79 20.74 14.49
C VAL A 101 1.41 22.04 13.99
N PRO A 102 2.57 21.99 13.32
CA PRO A 102 3.10 23.12 12.56
C PRO A 102 2.10 23.70 11.55
N ASP A 103 2.18 25.00 11.24
CA ASP A 103 1.25 25.68 10.33
C ASP A 103 1.28 25.12 8.89
N ASP A 104 2.44 24.58 8.48
CA ASP A 104 2.70 23.94 7.19
C ASP A 104 2.43 22.43 7.17
N CYS A 105 2.04 21.84 8.31
CA CYS A 105 1.61 20.44 8.36
C CYS A 105 0.29 20.27 7.61
N VAL A 106 0.25 19.30 6.69
CA VAL A 106 -0.94 18.95 5.91
C VAL A 106 -1.82 18.00 6.71
N ILE A 107 -3.06 18.40 7.01
CA ILE A 107 -4.08 17.51 7.57
C ILE A 107 -5.03 17.08 6.45
N GLY A 108 -5.17 15.78 6.25
CA GLY A 108 -6.08 15.26 5.24
C GLY A 108 -6.68 13.90 5.53
N PHE A 109 -7.62 13.50 4.69
CA PHE A 109 -8.17 12.14 4.72
C PHE A 109 -8.77 11.69 3.38
N GLN A 110 -9.05 10.39 3.29
CA GLN A 110 -9.74 9.71 2.20
C GLN A 110 -11.20 9.45 2.59
N SER A 111 -12.12 9.59 1.64
CA SER A 111 -13.54 9.33 1.87
C SER A 111 -14.22 8.76 0.63
N ASN A 112 -15.27 7.97 0.83
CA ASN A 112 -16.19 7.60 -0.23
C ASN A 112 -17.15 8.73 -0.64
N GLY A 113 -17.25 9.80 0.17
CA GLY A 113 -18.01 11.01 -0.14
C GLY A 113 -19.52 10.94 0.10
N MET A 114 -20.10 9.76 0.38
CA MET A 114 -21.56 9.58 0.45
C MET A 114 -22.21 10.29 1.65
N LEU A 115 -21.45 10.57 2.70
CA LEU A 115 -21.95 11.25 3.91
C LEU A 115 -21.76 12.78 3.86
N LEU A 116 -21.09 13.28 2.82
CA LEU A 116 -20.76 14.68 2.76
C LEU A 116 -22.00 15.53 2.43
N ASN A 117 -22.14 16.64 3.14
CA ASN A 117 -23.16 17.65 2.88
C ASN A 117 -22.56 19.06 3.08
N ARG A 118 -23.33 20.09 2.73
CA ARG A 118 -22.85 21.49 2.79
C ARG A 118 -22.41 21.93 4.19
N THR A 119 -23.10 21.47 5.23
CA THR A 119 -22.76 21.80 6.63
C THR A 119 -21.44 21.13 7.00
N LEU A 120 -21.33 19.81 6.79
CA LEU A 120 -20.12 19.05 7.13
C LEU A 120 -18.90 19.52 6.34
N ALA A 121 -19.04 19.83 5.05
CA ALA A 121 -17.95 20.39 4.25
C ALA A 121 -17.45 21.73 4.83
N GLY A 122 -18.37 22.58 5.31
CA GLY A 122 -18.03 23.82 6.01
C GLY A 122 -17.29 23.56 7.32
N GLU A 123 -17.80 22.65 8.16
CA GLU A 123 -17.20 22.28 9.45
C GLU A 123 -15.78 21.72 9.29
N LEU A 124 -15.54 20.89 8.27
CA LEU A 124 -14.22 20.33 7.96
C LEU A 124 -13.22 21.43 7.56
N MET A 125 -13.65 22.37 6.71
CA MET A 125 -12.81 23.51 6.33
C MET A 125 -12.54 24.44 7.52
N ASP A 126 -13.55 24.70 8.36
CA ASP A 126 -13.44 25.55 9.55
C ASP A 126 -12.52 24.91 10.61
N ALA A 127 -12.46 23.58 10.68
CA ALA A 127 -11.55 22.82 11.52
C ALA A 127 -10.07 22.90 11.06
N GLY A 128 -9.81 23.32 9.81
CA GLY A 128 -8.47 23.46 9.26
C GLY A 128 -7.97 22.23 8.49
N LEU A 129 -8.87 21.55 7.77
CA LEU A 129 -8.52 20.55 6.77
C LEU A 129 -7.77 21.19 5.58
N ASP A 130 -6.67 20.59 5.12
CA ASP A 130 -5.95 21.06 3.91
C ASP A 130 -6.08 20.10 2.73
N ARG A 131 -6.47 18.84 2.94
CA ARG A 131 -6.57 17.86 1.84
C ARG A 131 -7.70 16.86 2.03
N ILE A 132 -8.42 16.56 0.96
CA ILE A 132 -9.37 15.44 0.92
C ILE A 132 -9.26 14.70 -0.41
N CYS A 133 -9.34 13.38 -0.33
CA CYS A 133 -9.28 12.49 -1.48
C CYS A 133 -10.55 11.66 -1.56
N PHE A 134 -11.28 11.72 -2.69
CA PHE A 134 -12.47 10.88 -2.86
C PHE A 134 -12.16 9.60 -3.63
N SER A 135 -12.63 8.47 -3.10
CA SER A 135 -12.47 7.19 -3.77
C SER A 135 -13.43 7.04 -4.95
N VAL A 136 -12.89 6.83 -6.15
CA VAL A 136 -13.66 6.63 -7.38
C VAL A 136 -12.90 5.71 -8.32
N ASP A 137 -13.51 4.57 -8.65
CA ASP A 137 -12.83 3.50 -9.40
C ASP A 137 -13.27 3.39 -10.86
N SER A 138 -14.32 4.12 -11.25
CA SER A 138 -14.91 4.06 -12.59
C SER A 138 -15.74 5.31 -12.91
N PRO A 139 -15.67 5.86 -14.14
CA PRO A 139 -16.55 6.95 -14.58
C PRO A 139 -17.90 6.42 -15.08
N ASP A 140 -18.06 5.10 -15.13
CA ASP A 140 -19.31 4.39 -15.37
C ASP A 140 -19.97 4.03 -14.03
N ALA A 141 -21.22 4.44 -13.85
CA ALA A 141 -21.95 4.31 -12.59
C ALA A 141 -22.23 2.85 -12.22
N ASP A 142 -22.60 2.01 -13.20
CA ASP A 142 -22.89 0.59 -12.96
C ASP A 142 -21.63 -0.16 -12.55
N GLN A 143 -20.50 0.13 -13.20
CA GLN A 143 -19.20 -0.41 -12.83
C GLN A 143 -18.81 0.06 -11.43
N LEU A 144 -18.97 1.36 -11.11
CA LEU A 144 -18.66 1.88 -9.76
C LEU A 144 -19.48 1.17 -8.68
N GLU A 145 -20.79 1.01 -8.86
CA GLU A 145 -21.66 0.35 -7.87
C GLU A 145 -21.27 -1.12 -7.66
N ARG A 146 -20.86 -1.83 -8.72
CA ARG A 146 -20.39 -3.22 -8.60
C ARG A 146 -19.11 -3.35 -7.77
N PHE A 147 -18.18 -2.40 -7.93
CA PHE A 147 -16.93 -2.39 -7.18
C PHE A 147 -17.13 -1.88 -5.74
N ARG A 148 -17.94 -0.82 -5.59
CA ARG A 148 -18.23 -0.13 -4.34
C ARG A 148 -19.73 -0.14 -4.08
N ALA A 149 -20.24 -1.27 -3.60
CA ALA A 149 -21.67 -1.42 -3.33
C ALA A 149 -22.16 -0.33 -2.37
N GLY A 150 -23.15 0.46 -2.82
CA GLY A 150 -23.70 1.62 -2.11
C GLY A 150 -23.09 2.97 -2.53
N SER A 151 -22.10 2.99 -3.42
CA SER A 151 -21.53 4.23 -3.97
C SER A 151 -22.35 4.72 -5.18
N GLU A 152 -22.54 6.03 -5.29
CA GLU A 152 -23.22 6.66 -6.42
C GLU A 152 -22.30 7.71 -7.07
N LEU A 153 -22.01 7.56 -8.37
CA LEU A 153 -21.08 8.45 -9.09
C LEU A 153 -21.53 9.92 -9.04
N GLY A 154 -22.85 10.17 -9.08
CA GLY A 154 -23.42 11.50 -8.94
C GLY A 154 -23.10 12.15 -7.59
N GLN A 155 -23.23 11.38 -6.50
CA GLN A 155 -22.89 11.84 -5.15
C GLN A 155 -21.39 12.07 -4.98
N VAL A 156 -20.52 11.24 -5.59
CA VAL A 156 -19.07 11.51 -5.62
C VAL A 156 -18.78 12.84 -6.32
N GLY A 157 -19.42 13.10 -7.48
CA GLY A 157 -19.33 14.38 -8.16
C GLY A 157 -19.78 15.55 -7.27
N GLN A 158 -20.91 15.40 -6.58
CA GLN A 158 -21.41 16.38 -5.63
C GLN A 158 -20.44 16.59 -4.46
N ALA A 159 -19.74 15.56 -3.99
CA ALA A 159 -18.78 15.68 -2.90
C ALA A 159 -17.59 16.61 -3.28
N PHE A 160 -17.08 16.49 -4.51
CA PHE A 160 -16.08 17.43 -5.05
C PHE A 160 -16.63 18.87 -5.05
N ASP A 161 -17.86 19.07 -5.53
CA ASP A 161 -18.48 20.38 -5.60
C ASP A 161 -18.67 21.02 -4.22
N LEU A 162 -19.12 20.24 -3.23
CA LEU A 162 -19.33 20.69 -1.86
C LEU A 162 -18.04 21.17 -1.19
N MET A 163 -16.95 20.41 -1.35
CA MET A 163 -15.66 20.79 -0.77
C MET A 163 -15.06 22.01 -1.48
N ARG A 164 -15.17 22.10 -2.80
CA ARG A 164 -14.72 23.26 -3.57
C ARG A 164 -15.50 24.52 -3.19
N ASP A 165 -16.82 24.42 -3.07
CA ASP A 165 -17.67 25.50 -2.55
C ASP A 165 -17.22 25.95 -1.15
N ALA A 166 -17.00 24.99 -0.24
CA ALA A 166 -16.59 25.28 1.13
C ALA A 166 -15.21 25.97 1.21
N ALA A 167 -14.27 25.57 0.33
CA ALA A 167 -12.93 26.16 0.22
C ALA A 167 -12.92 27.52 -0.49
N SER A 168 -13.95 27.87 -1.27
CA SER A 168 -14.06 29.17 -1.93
C SER A 168 -14.49 30.32 -1.00
N ARG A 169 -14.88 30.01 0.26
CA ARG A 169 -15.32 31.01 1.24
C ARG A 169 -14.17 31.98 1.59
N PRO A 170 -14.44 33.29 1.74
CA PRO A 170 -13.42 34.25 2.15
C PRO A 170 -12.73 33.84 3.46
N GLY A 171 -11.39 33.77 3.43
CA GLY A 171 -10.58 33.40 4.60
C GLY A 171 -10.41 31.90 4.83
N ALA A 172 -11.01 31.04 3.99
CA ALA A 172 -10.74 29.61 4.02
C ALA A 172 -9.27 29.30 3.66
N ARG A 173 -8.71 28.27 4.28
CA ARG A 173 -7.39 27.75 3.91
C ARG A 173 -7.44 27.10 2.52
N PRO A 174 -6.33 27.09 1.76
CA PRO A 174 -6.24 26.32 0.53
C PRO A 174 -6.55 24.85 0.78
N LEU A 175 -7.42 24.26 -0.04
CA LEU A 175 -7.78 22.86 0.00
C LEU A 175 -7.22 22.17 -1.24
N SER A 176 -6.46 21.10 -1.05
CA SER A 176 -6.03 20.22 -2.12
C SER A 176 -7.05 19.09 -2.31
N LEU A 177 -7.69 19.04 -3.48
CA LEU A 177 -8.69 18.03 -3.84
C LEU A 177 -8.07 16.91 -4.67
N GLY A 178 -8.17 15.68 -4.17
CA GLY A 178 -7.67 14.48 -4.82
C GLY A 178 -8.74 13.46 -5.15
N ALA A 179 -8.40 12.52 -6.02
CA ALA A 179 -9.16 11.29 -6.23
C ALA A 179 -8.24 10.07 -6.04
N GLU A 180 -8.82 8.95 -5.65
CA GLU A 180 -8.09 7.68 -5.54
C GLU A 180 -8.84 6.55 -6.22
N THR A 181 -8.09 5.76 -6.97
CA THR A 181 -8.59 4.67 -7.80
C THR A 181 -7.84 3.39 -7.50
N VAL A 182 -8.58 2.32 -7.25
CA VAL A 182 -8.06 0.95 -7.22
C VAL A 182 -8.30 0.31 -8.58
N VAL A 183 -7.23 -0.01 -9.31
CA VAL A 183 -7.29 -0.68 -10.60
C VAL A 183 -7.24 -2.20 -10.47
N SER A 184 -8.03 -2.87 -11.31
CA SER A 184 -8.20 -4.31 -11.39
C SER A 184 -8.39 -4.74 -12.85
N ALA A 185 -8.43 -6.05 -13.08
CA ALA A 185 -8.77 -6.64 -14.39
C ALA A 185 -10.05 -6.05 -15.01
N GLN A 186 -10.98 -5.62 -14.18
CA GLN A 186 -12.31 -5.20 -14.59
C GLN A 186 -12.41 -3.70 -14.95
N ASN A 187 -11.57 -2.81 -14.41
CA ASN A 187 -11.67 -1.36 -14.62
C ASN A 187 -10.41 -0.66 -15.15
N TYR A 188 -9.26 -1.33 -15.26
CA TYR A 188 -8.03 -0.63 -15.67
C TYR A 188 -8.16 0.11 -17.01
N ALA A 189 -8.89 -0.47 -17.97
CA ALA A 189 -9.14 0.11 -19.29
C ALA A 189 -9.84 1.48 -19.23
N SER A 190 -10.63 1.73 -18.18
CA SER A 190 -11.38 2.97 -17.94
C SER A 190 -10.53 4.07 -17.28
N LEU A 191 -9.29 3.78 -16.88
CA LEU A 191 -8.44 4.72 -16.13
C LEU A 191 -8.23 6.07 -16.85
N PRO A 192 -7.94 6.13 -18.18
CA PRO A 192 -7.80 7.42 -18.86
C PRO A 192 -9.07 8.28 -18.79
N ASP A 193 -10.24 7.65 -18.93
CA ASP A 193 -11.54 8.33 -18.87
C ASP A 193 -11.86 8.79 -17.45
N MET A 194 -11.47 8.00 -16.44
CA MET A 194 -11.55 8.38 -15.02
C MET A 194 -10.70 9.63 -14.73
N VAL A 195 -9.46 9.67 -15.22
CA VAL A 195 -8.59 10.84 -15.08
C VAL A 195 -9.23 12.08 -15.72
N SER A 196 -9.81 11.94 -16.92
CA SER A 196 -10.55 13.03 -17.57
C SER A 196 -11.75 13.48 -16.73
N TRP A 197 -12.54 12.54 -16.21
CA TRP A 197 -13.71 12.82 -15.38
C TRP A 197 -13.35 13.57 -14.09
N CYS A 198 -12.21 13.23 -13.47
CA CYS A 198 -11.67 13.94 -12.31
C CYS A 198 -11.21 15.36 -12.70
N ALA A 199 -10.49 15.50 -13.81
CA ALA A 199 -10.02 16.79 -14.29
C ALA A 199 -11.17 17.76 -14.61
N ASP A 200 -12.28 17.26 -15.18
CA ASP A 200 -13.50 18.04 -15.44
C ASP A 200 -14.11 18.66 -14.17
N ARG A 201 -13.76 18.12 -12.99
CA ARG A 201 -14.29 18.54 -11.67
C ARG A 201 -13.31 19.37 -10.84
N GLY A 202 -12.15 19.70 -11.41
CA GLY A 202 -11.12 20.50 -10.75
C GLY A 202 -10.32 19.72 -9.70
N VAL A 203 -10.22 18.40 -9.84
CA VAL A 203 -9.31 17.57 -9.03
C VAL A 203 -7.87 17.89 -9.40
N GLU A 204 -7.00 18.02 -8.40
CA GLU A 204 -5.58 18.39 -8.57
C GLU A 204 -4.68 17.18 -8.78
N PHE A 205 -5.05 16.04 -8.20
CA PHE A 205 -4.28 14.80 -8.34
C PHE A 205 -5.13 13.54 -8.25
N VAL A 206 -4.68 12.48 -8.92
CA VAL A 206 -5.25 11.13 -8.84
C VAL A 206 -4.18 10.15 -8.37
N ILE A 207 -4.48 9.37 -7.34
CA ILE A 207 -3.62 8.29 -6.84
C ILE A 207 -4.18 6.96 -7.34
N VAL A 208 -3.31 6.13 -7.91
CA VAL A 208 -3.69 4.81 -8.43
C VAL A 208 -2.97 3.72 -7.65
N SER A 209 -3.71 2.69 -7.25
CA SER A 209 -3.19 1.46 -6.64
C SER A 209 -3.73 0.23 -7.34
N HIS A 210 -2.95 -0.85 -7.40
CA HIS A 210 -3.50 -2.14 -7.80
C HIS A 210 -4.45 -2.69 -6.73
N VAL A 211 -5.38 -3.55 -7.13
CA VAL A 211 -6.17 -4.33 -6.16
C VAL A 211 -5.29 -5.36 -5.46
N LEU A 212 -5.35 -5.43 -4.12
CA LEU A 212 -4.77 -6.52 -3.35
C LEU A 212 -5.80 -7.66 -3.29
N PRO A 213 -5.52 -8.84 -3.87
CA PRO A 213 -6.44 -9.96 -3.79
C PRO A 213 -6.45 -10.50 -2.35
N TYR A 214 -7.59 -10.42 -1.68
CA TYR A 214 -7.75 -10.92 -0.32
C TYR A 214 -8.12 -12.41 -0.26
N ASN A 215 -8.75 -12.92 -1.33
CA ASN A 215 -9.13 -14.33 -1.46
C ASN A 215 -8.61 -14.92 -2.78
N ALA A 216 -8.56 -16.25 -2.86
CA ALA A 216 -8.13 -16.96 -4.06
C ALA A 216 -8.96 -16.60 -5.30
N ALA A 217 -10.27 -16.36 -5.12
CA ALA A 217 -11.18 -15.96 -6.20
C ALA A 217 -10.84 -14.58 -6.78
N ASP A 218 -10.19 -13.71 -6.00
CA ASP A 218 -9.84 -12.35 -6.39
C ASP A 218 -8.48 -12.28 -7.09
N ALA A 219 -7.68 -13.35 -7.05
CA ALA A 219 -6.34 -13.39 -7.63
C ALA A 219 -6.27 -12.92 -9.11
N PRO A 220 -7.22 -13.29 -10.00
CA PRO A 220 -7.20 -12.81 -11.38
C PRO A 220 -7.41 -11.30 -11.52
N GLN A 221 -7.94 -10.62 -10.48
CA GLN A 221 -8.21 -9.18 -10.49
C GLN A 221 -6.94 -8.35 -10.36
N SER A 222 -5.90 -8.86 -9.67
CA SER A 222 -4.63 -8.17 -9.53
C SER A 222 -3.96 -7.96 -10.89
N LEU A 223 -3.40 -6.77 -11.10
CA LEU A 223 -2.60 -6.40 -12.27
C LEU A 223 -1.12 -6.29 -11.94
N TYR A 224 -0.78 -6.31 -10.65
CA TYR A 224 0.59 -6.20 -10.18
C TYR A 224 1.32 -7.53 -10.35
N VAL A 225 2.43 -7.49 -11.07
CA VAL A 225 3.34 -8.63 -11.20
C VAL A 225 4.39 -8.53 -10.09
N PRO A 226 4.40 -9.43 -9.09
CA PRO A 226 5.31 -9.32 -7.93
C PRO A 226 6.76 -9.68 -8.25
N VAL A 227 7.08 -10.00 -9.50
CA VAL A 227 8.42 -10.35 -10.01
C VAL A 227 9.11 -9.11 -10.58
N SER A 228 10.43 -9.00 -10.40
CA SER A 228 11.21 -7.87 -10.91
C SER A 228 11.28 -7.81 -12.44
N GLN A 229 11.40 -6.59 -12.98
CA GLN A 229 11.52 -6.39 -14.43
C GLN A 229 12.70 -7.16 -15.04
N ARG A 230 13.84 -7.22 -14.33
CA ARG A 230 15.03 -7.98 -14.77
C ARG A 230 14.72 -9.48 -14.92
N CYS A 231 13.98 -10.07 -13.99
CA CYS A 231 13.58 -11.48 -14.08
C CYS A 231 12.56 -11.72 -15.22
N LEU A 232 11.66 -10.77 -15.46
CA LEU A 232 10.73 -10.84 -16.59
C LEU A 232 11.47 -10.80 -17.93
N ASP A 233 12.40 -9.85 -18.10
CA ASP A 233 13.21 -9.71 -19.32
C ASP A 233 14.08 -10.96 -19.55
N PHE A 234 14.69 -11.47 -18.47
CA PHE A 234 15.45 -12.71 -18.51
C PHE A 234 14.61 -13.90 -18.99
N TYR A 235 13.40 -14.08 -18.43
CA TYR A 235 12.52 -15.16 -18.85
C TYR A 235 12.09 -15.02 -20.31
N ARG A 236 11.86 -13.80 -20.81
CA ARG A 236 11.47 -13.55 -22.21
C ARG A 236 12.55 -13.97 -23.22
N GLU A 237 13.82 -13.91 -22.85
CA GLU A 237 14.90 -14.44 -23.69
C GLU A 237 14.92 -15.98 -23.69
N TRP A 238 14.71 -16.60 -22.52
CA TRP A 238 14.64 -18.06 -22.40
C TRP A 238 13.38 -18.69 -22.97
N GLU A 239 12.25 -17.96 -22.99
CA GLU A 239 11.02 -18.36 -23.68
C GLU A 239 11.27 -18.63 -25.17
N LYS A 240 12.13 -17.84 -25.82
CA LYS A 240 12.53 -18.07 -27.22
C LYS A 240 13.31 -19.36 -27.39
N VAL A 241 14.11 -19.75 -26.40
CA VAL A 241 14.87 -21.01 -26.40
C VAL A 241 13.92 -22.21 -26.27
N PHE A 242 12.98 -22.16 -25.32
CA PHE A 242 11.95 -23.20 -25.18
C PHE A 242 11.12 -23.35 -26.47
N ALA A 243 10.70 -22.23 -27.06
CA ALA A 243 9.94 -22.22 -28.31
C ALA A 243 10.74 -22.79 -29.49
N ALA A 244 12.03 -22.46 -29.62
CA ALA A 244 12.90 -22.97 -30.67
C ALA A 244 13.14 -24.49 -30.58
N GLU A 245 13.14 -25.04 -29.36
CA GLU A 245 13.26 -26.47 -29.10
C GLU A 245 11.90 -27.20 -29.10
N GLY A 246 10.78 -26.47 -29.24
CA GLY A 246 9.44 -27.04 -29.22
C GLY A 246 9.02 -27.59 -27.85
N LEU A 247 9.57 -27.05 -26.77
CA LEU A 247 9.36 -27.54 -25.41
C LEU A 247 8.29 -26.74 -24.68
N ASP A 248 7.35 -27.45 -24.05
CA ASP A 248 6.33 -26.84 -23.19
C ASP A 248 6.83 -26.69 -21.76
N VAL A 249 7.12 -25.45 -21.37
CA VAL A 249 7.63 -25.10 -20.04
C VAL A 249 6.59 -25.31 -18.92
N SER A 250 5.30 -25.41 -19.24
CA SER A 250 4.25 -25.72 -18.25
C SER A 250 4.43 -27.12 -17.66
N HIS A 251 5.11 -28.02 -18.37
CA HIS A 251 5.50 -29.34 -17.89
C HIS A 251 6.79 -29.35 -17.05
N SER A 252 7.33 -28.19 -16.68
CA SER A 252 8.57 -28.07 -15.89
C SER A 252 8.49 -28.86 -14.58
N TYR A 253 7.41 -28.70 -13.80
CA TYR A 253 7.25 -29.40 -12.52
C TYR A 253 7.20 -30.93 -12.70
N THR A 254 6.33 -31.42 -13.59
CA THR A 254 6.17 -32.86 -13.83
C THR A 254 7.43 -33.49 -14.41
N SER A 255 8.19 -32.75 -15.22
CA SER A 255 9.46 -33.21 -15.81
C SER A 255 10.59 -33.25 -14.77
N PHE A 256 10.68 -32.24 -13.89
CA PHE A 256 11.72 -32.17 -12.87
C PHE A 256 11.59 -33.30 -11.84
N TYR A 257 10.37 -33.65 -11.45
CA TYR A 257 10.09 -34.68 -10.43
C TYR A 257 9.69 -36.06 -10.98
N ALA A 258 9.76 -36.27 -12.30
CA ALA A 258 9.49 -37.58 -12.91
C ALA A 258 10.52 -38.62 -12.44
N VAL A 259 10.05 -39.79 -12.01
CA VAL A 259 10.90 -40.93 -11.60
C VAL A 259 11.72 -41.46 -12.78
N PHE A 260 11.09 -41.56 -13.95
CA PHE A 260 11.73 -41.87 -15.22
C PHE A 260 11.36 -40.79 -16.21
N ARG A 261 12.36 -40.08 -16.74
CA ARG A 261 12.16 -39.01 -17.72
C ARG A 261 12.17 -39.57 -19.13
N THR A 262 11.23 -39.12 -19.97
CA THR A 262 11.35 -39.28 -21.42
C THR A 262 12.51 -38.43 -21.96
N PRO A 263 13.01 -38.68 -23.18
CA PRO A 263 14.06 -37.83 -23.78
C PRO A 263 13.67 -36.34 -23.84
N GLU A 264 12.40 -36.05 -24.12
CA GLU A 264 11.85 -34.69 -24.13
C GLU A 264 11.85 -34.06 -22.73
N GLN A 265 11.40 -34.80 -21.70
CA GLN A 265 11.44 -34.33 -20.31
C GLN A 265 12.87 -34.09 -19.83
N GLN A 266 13.81 -34.97 -20.20
CA GLN A 266 15.22 -34.77 -19.87
C GLN A 266 15.76 -33.52 -20.56
N ARG A 267 15.44 -33.30 -21.84
CA ARG A 267 15.84 -32.10 -22.58
C ARG A 267 15.29 -30.82 -21.94
N LEU A 268 14.03 -30.82 -21.52
CA LEU A 268 13.42 -29.70 -20.80
C LEU A 268 14.14 -29.42 -19.48
N VAL A 269 14.45 -30.46 -18.70
CA VAL A 269 15.20 -30.31 -17.45
C VAL A 269 16.61 -29.74 -17.69
N ASP A 270 17.32 -30.22 -18.71
CA ASP A 270 18.66 -29.74 -19.06
C ASP A 270 18.64 -28.24 -19.40
N ILE A 271 17.66 -27.78 -20.16
CA ILE A 271 17.50 -26.36 -20.52
C ILE A 271 17.12 -25.53 -19.29
N ILE A 272 16.22 -26.03 -18.42
CA ILE A 272 15.88 -25.34 -17.16
C ILE A 272 17.11 -25.20 -16.26
N LEU A 273 17.97 -26.22 -16.19
CA LEU A 273 19.21 -26.16 -15.41
C LEU A 273 20.19 -25.13 -16.01
N ALA A 274 20.36 -25.12 -17.32
CA ALA A 274 21.18 -24.11 -18.01
C ALA A 274 20.65 -22.69 -17.78
N MET A 275 19.33 -22.50 -17.81
CA MET A 275 18.68 -21.23 -17.48
C MET A 275 18.95 -20.81 -16.04
N LYS A 276 18.86 -21.73 -15.07
CA LYS A 276 19.16 -21.41 -13.67
C LYS A 276 20.63 -21.03 -13.46
N GLU A 277 21.54 -21.68 -14.15
CA GLU A 277 22.97 -21.35 -14.12
C GLU A 277 23.26 -19.98 -14.74
N ASP A 278 22.62 -19.66 -15.88
CA ASP A 278 22.71 -18.35 -16.53
C ASP A 278 22.17 -17.24 -15.62
N ALA A 279 21.01 -17.44 -14.99
CA ALA A 279 20.44 -16.51 -14.02
C ALA A 279 21.42 -16.21 -12.86
N LEU A 280 22.02 -17.25 -12.29
CA LEU A 280 23.03 -17.12 -11.23
C LEU A 280 24.28 -16.35 -11.72
N SER A 281 24.73 -16.61 -12.95
CA SER A 281 25.88 -15.91 -13.54
C SER A 281 25.64 -14.41 -13.74
N GLN A 282 24.37 -14.02 -13.92
CA GLN A 282 23.91 -12.62 -14.03
C GLN A 282 23.53 -12.00 -12.68
N GLY A 283 23.72 -12.73 -11.57
CA GLY A 283 23.36 -12.29 -10.23
C GLY A 283 21.85 -12.16 -9.99
N LEU A 284 21.03 -12.90 -10.74
CA LEU A 284 19.58 -12.92 -10.59
C LEU A 284 19.15 -14.02 -9.61
N GLN A 285 18.29 -13.64 -8.68
CA GLN A 285 17.40 -14.62 -8.04
C GLN A 285 16.24 -14.82 -8.99
N PHE A 286 16.07 -16.04 -9.52
CA PHE A 286 15.08 -16.30 -10.56
C PHE A 286 14.14 -17.45 -10.21
N SER A 287 12.84 -17.17 -10.27
CA SER A 287 11.76 -18.13 -10.05
C SER A 287 11.05 -18.46 -11.36
N LEU A 288 11.32 -19.64 -11.92
CA LEU A 288 10.58 -20.13 -13.09
C LEU A 288 9.06 -20.26 -12.81
N PRO A 289 8.60 -20.86 -11.69
CA PRO A 289 7.17 -21.02 -11.44
C PRO A 289 6.40 -19.70 -11.36
N ASN A 290 7.02 -18.65 -10.82
CA ASN A 290 6.39 -17.33 -10.69
C ASN A 290 6.43 -16.52 -11.99
N THR A 291 7.33 -16.85 -12.93
CA THR A 291 7.48 -16.14 -14.22
C THR A 291 6.73 -16.81 -15.37
N MET A 292 6.71 -18.15 -15.40
CA MET A 292 6.11 -18.90 -16.52
C MET A 292 4.59 -18.72 -16.66
N ASN A 293 3.91 -18.31 -15.59
CA ASN A 293 2.47 -18.09 -15.57
C ASN A 293 2.06 -16.62 -15.79
N ILE A 294 3.02 -15.74 -16.10
CA ILE A 294 2.74 -14.33 -16.33
C ILE A 294 2.13 -14.12 -17.72
N ASP A 295 0.94 -13.51 -17.75
CA ASP A 295 0.32 -13.04 -18.99
C ASP A 295 1.01 -11.75 -19.47
N PHE A 296 2.04 -11.91 -20.31
CA PHE A 296 2.81 -10.79 -20.87
C PHE A 296 1.98 -9.88 -21.78
N GLU A 297 0.95 -10.40 -22.46
CA GLU A 297 0.08 -9.58 -23.28
C GLU A 297 -0.78 -8.66 -22.42
N ARG A 298 -1.34 -9.19 -21.32
CA ARG A 298 -2.05 -8.39 -20.33
C ARG A 298 -1.15 -7.35 -19.70
N LEU A 299 0.06 -7.71 -19.30
CA LEU A 299 1.04 -6.77 -18.75
C LEU A 299 1.32 -5.61 -19.74
N ALA A 300 1.48 -5.91 -21.04
CA ALA A 300 1.65 -4.90 -22.07
C ALA A 300 0.42 -3.99 -22.21
N ARG A 301 -0.80 -4.54 -22.22
CA ARG A 301 -2.06 -3.76 -22.28
C ARG A 301 -2.22 -2.83 -21.07
N VAL A 302 -1.86 -3.29 -19.88
CA VAL A 302 -1.89 -2.47 -18.65
C VAL A 302 -0.91 -1.30 -18.77
N ARG A 303 0.33 -1.56 -19.21
CA ARG A 303 1.34 -0.51 -19.42
C ARG A 303 0.90 0.53 -20.45
N GLU A 304 0.32 0.09 -21.56
CA GLU A 304 -0.23 0.98 -22.58
C GLU A 304 -1.35 1.86 -22.01
N THR A 305 -2.25 1.26 -21.21
CA THR A 305 -3.34 1.99 -20.57
C THR A 305 -2.83 3.02 -19.56
N PHE A 306 -1.82 2.67 -18.78
CA PHE A 306 -1.15 3.57 -17.84
C PHE A 306 -0.47 4.74 -18.58
N ALA A 307 0.21 4.47 -19.69
CA ALA A 307 0.80 5.51 -20.53
C ALA A 307 -0.26 6.47 -21.11
N ARG A 308 -1.41 5.93 -21.56
CA ARG A 308 -2.55 6.75 -22.02
C ARG A 308 -3.13 7.60 -20.91
N ALA A 309 -3.31 7.05 -19.70
CA ALA A 309 -3.79 7.80 -18.54
C ALA A 309 -2.83 8.93 -18.16
N MET A 310 -1.52 8.67 -18.19
CA MET A 310 -0.49 9.69 -17.96
C MET A 310 -0.52 10.80 -19.02
N TYR A 311 -0.72 10.45 -20.29
CA TYR A 311 -0.88 11.45 -21.37
C TYR A 311 -2.11 12.34 -21.12
N VAL A 312 -3.27 11.75 -20.78
CA VAL A 312 -4.47 12.52 -20.43
C VAL A 312 -4.21 13.41 -19.22
N ALA A 313 -3.55 12.90 -18.19
CA ALA A 313 -3.22 13.68 -17.00
C ALA A 313 -2.39 14.93 -17.33
N GLN A 314 -1.36 14.77 -18.17
CA GLN A 314 -0.49 15.87 -18.62
C GLN A 314 -1.25 16.89 -19.45
N GLU A 315 -2.04 16.45 -20.44
CA GLU A 315 -2.86 17.33 -21.29
C GLU A 315 -3.89 18.13 -20.48
N ARG A 316 -4.42 17.53 -19.41
CA ARG A 316 -5.45 18.13 -18.55
C ARG A 316 -4.88 18.89 -17.34
N GLY A 317 -3.55 18.87 -17.15
CA GLY A 317 -2.88 19.57 -16.05
C GLY A 317 -3.15 19.01 -14.66
N ILE A 318 -3.46 17.72 -14.55
CA ILE A 318 -3.71 17.02 -13.28
C ILE A 318 -2.53 16.09 -12.96
N ARG A 319 -2.13 16.01 -11.68
CA ARG A 319 -1.06 15.09 -11.26
C ARG A 319 -1.58 13.66 -11.18
N LEU A 320 -0.89 12.70 -11.80
CA LEU A 320 -1.27 11.29 -11.73
C LEU A 320 -0.14 10.47 -11.11
N ASP A 321 -0.40 9.84 -9.97
CA ASP A 321 0.53 8.95 -9.29
C ASP A 321 0.19 7.50 -9.68
N LEU A 322 0.96 6.93 -10.62
CA LEU A 322 0.79 5.53 -11.05
C LEU A 322 1.66 4.58 -10.23
N PRO A 323 1.17 3.35 -9.93
CA PRO A 323 1.96 2.31 -9.33
C PRO A 323 2.82 1.59 -10.38
N GLU A 324 3.83 0.86 -9.93
CA GLU A 324 4.60 -0.03 -10.78
C GLU A 324 3.74 -1.20 -11.26
N THR A 325 4.01 -1.69 -12.47
CA THR A 325 3.33 -2.89 -13.01
C THR A 325 4.07 -4.19 -12.71
N ALA A 326 5.39 -4.09 -12.47
CA ALA A 326 6.26 -5.17 -12.04
C ALA A 326 6.99 -4.74 -10.75
N ALA A 327 7.51 -5.67 -9.96
CA ALA A 327 8.17 -5.32 -8.72
C ALA A 327 9.41 -4.46 -8.97
N ARG A 328 9.52 -3.37 -8.21
CA ARG A 328 10.68 -2.49 -8.20
C ARG A 328 11.92 -3.20 -7.66
N GLU A 329 13.07 -2.89 -8.24
CA GLU A 329 14.39 -3.33 -7.81
C GLU A 329 15.38 -2.14 -7.91
N PRO A 330 16.00 -1.69 -6.79
CA PRO A 330 15.80 -2.15 -5.41
C PRO A 330 14.39 -1.86 -4.89
N ARG A 331 13.91 -2.62 -3.90
CA ARG A 331 12.64 -2.33 -3.23
C ARG A 331 12.74 -1.04 -2.44
N GLU A 332 11.67 -0.24 -2.48
CA GLU A 332 11.62 1.06 -1.80
C GLU A 332 10.32 1.19 -0.99
N CYS A 333 10.44 1.27 0.33
CA CYS A 333 9.29 1.49 1.20
C CYS A 333 9.11 2.98 1.51
N ALA A 334 8.08 3.60 0.91
CA ALA A 334 7.78 5.01 1.13
C ALA A 334 7.49 5.35 2.61
N PHE A 335 7.00 4.40 3.41
CA PHE A 335 6.65 4.61 4.84
C PHE A 335 7.86 4.64 5.76
N VAL A 336 8.97 4.03 5.36
CA VAL A 336 10.20 4.03 6.16
C VAL A 336 11.15 5.11 5.65
N GLN A 337 11.21 5.32 4.33
CA GLN A 337 11.92 6.45 3.72
C GLN A 337 11.37 7.80 4.19
N ASN A 338 10.05 7.90 4.34
CA ASN A 338 9.39 9.06 4.96
C ASN A 338 8.88 8.61 6.33
N PRO A 339 9.56 8.95 7.44
CA PRO A 339 9.31 8.37 8.76
C PRO A 339 7.83 8.41 9.16
N SER A 340 7.11 7.30 8.96
CA SER A 340 5.66 7.23 9.11
C SER A 340 5.28 6.36 10.31
N LEU A 341 4.26 6.79 11.06
CA LEU A 341 3.66 6.04 12.15
C LEU A 341 2.17 5.83 11.85
N PHE A 342 1.66 4.64 12.15
CA PHE A 342 0.28 4.25 11.93
C PHE A 342 -0.39 3.94 13.27
N VAL A 343 -1.62 4.41 13.45
CA VAL A 343 -2.38 4.27 14.69
C VAL A 343 -3.75 3.67 14.37
N ALA A 344 -4.01 2.45 14.81
CA ALA A 344 -5.32 1.81 14.66
C ALA A 344 -6.38 2.47 15.55
N TYR A 345 -7.66 2.20 15.28
CA TYR A 345 -8.78 2.81 16.02
C TYR A 345 -8.71 2.62 17.55
N ASP A 346 -8.12 1.52 18.00
CA ASP A 346 -7.96 1.15 19.42
C ASP A 346 -6.72 1.77 20.08
N GLY A 347 -5.91 2.51 19.32
CA GLY A 347 -4.68 3.16 19.78
C GLY A 347 -3.41 2.36 19.54
N ALA A 348 -3.48 1.17 18.94
CA ALA A 348 -2.29 0.38 18.61
C ALA A 348 -1.36 1.13 17.63
N LEU A 349 -0.08 1.23 18.00
CA LEU A 349 0.99 1.87 17.21
C LEU A 349 1.67 0.83 16.33
N THR A 350 1.53 0.99 15.02
CA THR A 350 1.96 0.03 13.98
C THR A 350 2.87 0.71 12.94
N PRO A 351 3.66 -0.06 12.17
CA PRO A 351 4.73 0.52 11.36
C PRO A 351 4.31 0.96 9.95
N CYS A 352 3.27 0.36 9.36
CA CYS A 352 2.90 0.60 7.97
C CYS A 352 1.50 0.06 7.64
N TYR A 353 0.93 0.50 6.51
CA TYR A 353 -0.33 -0.03 5.96
C TYR A 353 -0.35 -1.57 5.85
N TYR A 354 0.76 -2.19 5.44
CA TYR A 354 0.82 -3.64 5.27
C TYR A 354 0.62 -4.39 6.59
N LEU A 355 1.10 -3.85 7.72
CA LEU A 355 1.08 -4.48 9.04
C LEU A 355 0.14 -3.77 10.03
N TRP A 356 -0.76 -2.94 9.51
CA TRP A 356 -1.68 -2.14 10.33
C TRP A 356 -2.78 -2.98 10.97
N HIS A 357 -3.23 -4.04 10.28
CA HIS A 357 -4.28 -4.95 10.71
C HIS A 357 -3.89 -6.40 10.39
N SER A 358 -4.58 -7.38 10.99
CA SER A 358 -4.47 -8.77 10.54
C SER A 358 -5.50 -9.05 9.44
N TYR A 359 -5.06 -9.78 8.41
CA TYR A 359 -5.89 -10.18 7.29
C TYR A 359 -5.26 -11.34 6.53
N SER A 360 -6.04 -11.97 5.65
CA SER A 360 -5.52 -12.92 4.66
C SER A 360 -5.43 -12.23 3.30
N ALA A 361 -4.38 -12.51 2.54
CA ALA A 361 -4.20 -12.08 1.16
C ALA A 361 -3.74 -13.25 0.29
N TRP A 362 -4.03 -13.20 -1.02
CA TRP A 362 -3.63 -14.22 -1.97
C TRP A 362 -2.44 -13.75 -2.80
N LEU A 363 -1.23 -14.04 -2.32
CA LEU A 363 0.03 -13.59 -2.91
C LEU A 363 0.83 -14.78 -3.42
N LEU A 364 1.49 -14.61 -4.58
CA LEU A 364 2.35 -15.64 -5.17
C LEU A 364 1.66 -17.02 -5.35
N GLY A 365 0.35 -17.01 -5.64
CA GLY A 365 -0.43 -18.23 -5.84
C GLY A 365 -0.83 -18.98 -4.56
N SER A 366 -0.65 -18.38 -3.39
CA SER A 366 -1.01 -18.99 -2.10
C SER A 366 -1.63 -17.99 -1.13
N GLU A 367 -2.32 -18.50 -0.10
CA GLU A 367 -2.77 -17.67 1.01
C GLU A 367 -1.57 -17.24 1.86
N VAL A 368 -1.50 -15.95 2.14
CA VAL A 368 -0.59 -15.32 3.08
C VAL A 368 -1.43 -14.66 4.16
N ARG A 369 -1.21 -15.05 5.41
CA ARG A 369 -1.84 -14.46 6.58
C ARG A 369 -0.92 -13.41 7.18
N VAL A 370 -1.28 -12.16 6.97
CA VAL A 370 -0.60 -11.00 7.53
C VAL A 370 -1.15 -10.76 8.93
N ARG A 371 -0.25 -10.50 9.88
CA ARG A 371 -0.60 -10.19 11.27
C ARG A 371 -0.25 -8.75 11.58
N GLN A 372 -1.13 -8.09 12.32
CA GLN A 372 -0.86 -6.77 12.86
C GLN A 372 0.45 -6.78 13.65
N ARG A 373 1.30 -5.77 13.42
CA ARG A 373 2.56 -5.59 14.15
C ARG A 373 2.44 -4.38 15.06
N VAL A 374 2.31 -4.62 16.36
CA VAL A 374 2.13 -3.58 17.39
C VAL A 374 3.44 -3.35 18.14
N PHE A 375 3.84 -2.09 18.31
CA PHE A 375 5.02 -1.69 19.10
C PHE A 375 4.66 -1.01 20.44
N GLY A 376 3.41 -0.62 20.60
CA GLY A 376 2.85 0.01 21.80
C GLY A 376 1.41 0.43 21.56
N SER A 377 0.75 1.01 22.55
CA SER A 377 -0.64 1.47 22.41
C SER A 377 -0.91 2.72 23.24
N VAL A 378 -1.62 3.69 22.66
CA VAL A 378 -2.11 4.86 23.38
C VAL A 378 -3.56 4.65 23.88
N PRO A 379 -3.95 5.19 25.04
CA PRO A 379 -3.20 6.11 25.90
C PRO A 379 -2.24 5.45 26.91
N GLY A 380 -2.04 4.14 26.84
CA GLY A 380 -1.23 3.40 27.83
C GLY A 380 0.27 3.73 27.80
N ASP A 381 0.81 3.98 26.60
CA ASP A 381 2.21 4.28 26.35
C ASP A 381 2.41 5.73 25.88
N ASP A 382 3.63 6.26 26.09
CA ASP A 382 4.07 7.49 25.42
C ASP A 382 4.45 7.16 23.96
N PRO A 383 3.73 7.73 22.95
CA PRO A 383 3.97 7.39 21.56
C PRO A 383 5.38 7.78 21.06
N LEU A 384 6.01 8.81 21.63
CA LEU A 384 7.40 9.17 21.28
C LEU A 384 8.40 8.15 21.82
N ARG A 385 8.16 7.60 23.01
CA ARG A 385 8.98 6.54 23.59
C ARG A 385 8.84 5.25 22.77
N VAL A 386 7.63 4.90 22.34
CA VAL A 386 7.38 3.74 21.48
C VAL A 386 8.12 3.89 20.14
N TRP A 387 8.02 5.07 19.51
CA TRP A 387 8.72 5.37 18.26
C TRP A 387 10.24 5.13 18.35
N ARG A 388 10.84 5.51 19.49
CA ARG A 388 12.28 5.40 19.77
C ARG A 388 12.69 4.08 20.42
N SER A 389 11.75 3.15 20.63
CA SER A 389 12.09 1.83 21.18
C SER A 389 13.05 1.09 20.26
N GLY A 390 14.00 0.35 20.84
CA GLY A 390 15.00 -0.39 20.06
C GLY A 390 14.37 -1.38 19.07
N ASP A 391 13.23 -1.98 19.41
CA ASP A 391 12.51 -2.90 18.53
C ASP A 391 11.91 -2.20 17.30
N PHE A 392 11.34 -1.00 17.48
CA PHE A 392 10.77 -0.25 16.36
C PHE A 392 11.85 0.40 15.50
N VAL A 393 12.95 0.85 16.10
CA VAL A 393 14.15 1.30 15.36
C VAL A 393 14.68 0.16 14.49
N ARG A 394 14.92 -1.02 15.09
CA ARG A 394 15.41 -2.19 14.36
C ARG A 394 14.49 -2.59 13.21
N PHE A 395 13.17 -2.56 13.40
CA PHE A 395 12.22 -2.80 12.31
C PHE A 395 12.43 -1.84 11.14
N ARG A 396 12.59 -0.54 11.42
CA ARG A 396 12.80 0.47 10.38
C ARG A 396 14.14 0.29 9.67
N ASP A 397 15.20 -0.03 10.41
CA ASP A 397 16.52 -0.30 9.83
C ASP A 397 16.50 -1.54 8.93
N GLU A 398 15.95 -2.67 9.40
CA GLU A 398 15.80 -3.90 8.60
C GLU A 398 14.96 -3.66 7.33
N ALA A 399 13.89 -2.87 7.43
CA ALA A 399 13.04 -2.53 6.29
C ALA A 399 13.71 -1.59 5.28
N LEU A 400 14.66 -0.74 5.71
CA LEU A 400 15.42 0.19 4.84
C LEU A 400 16.58 -0.48 4.12
N LEU A 401 17.27 -1.43 4.77
CA LEU A 401 18.50 -2.03 4.24
C LEU A 401 18.26 -3.04 3.10
N GLU A 402 17.01 -3.46 2.87
CA GLU A 402 16.63 -4.47 1.87
C GLU A 402 17.39 -5.80 2.03
N GLU A 403 17.82 -6.14 3.24
CA GLU A 403 18.53 -7.40 3.53
C GLU A 403 17.58 -8.61 3.64
N TYR A 404 16.28 -8.42 3.42
CA TYR A 404 15.26 -9.46 3.46
C TYR A 404 15.10 -10.16 2.10
N ALA A 405 14.65 -11.41 2.12
CA ALA A 405 14.54 -12.25 0.94
C ALA A 405 13.50 -11.73 -0.06
N ARG A 406 13.84 -11.67 -1.36
CA ARG A 406 12.90 -11.33 -2.44
C ARG A 406 12.13 -12.58 -2.87
N CYS A 407 11.12 -12.95 -2.09
CA CYS A 407 10.44 -14.25 -2.24
C CYS A 407 9.77 -14.48 -3.60
N ALA A 408 9.34 -13.42 -4.29
CA ALA A 408 8.76 -13.53 -5.62
C ALA A 408 9.79 -13.90 -6.70
N ASP A 409 11.02 -13.44 -6.54
CA ASP A 409 12.15 -13.71 -7.43
C ASP A 409 12.89 -15.00 -7.01
N CYS A 410 12.59 -15.54 -5.81
CA CYS A 410 13.32 -16.65 -5.22
C CYS A 410 13.29 -17.93 -6.06
N SER A 411 14.47 -18.52 -6.29
CA SER A 411 14.66 -19.79 -6.99
C SER A 411 14.32 -21.04 -6.14
N VAL A 412 14.04 -20.83 -4.85
CA VAL A 412 13.67 -21.85 -3.86
C VAL A 412 12.19 -21.70 -3.51
N VAL A 413 11.32 -22.23 -4.37
CA VAL A 413 9.85 -22.29 -4.18
C VAL A 413 9.44 -23.76 -4.34
N PRO A 414 8.58 -24.31 -3.46
CA PRO A 414 7.74 -23.62 -2.46
C PRO A 414 8.42 -23.37 -1.10
N CYS A 415 8.20 -22.18 -0.53
CA CYS A 415 8.64 -21.77 0.80
C CYS A 415 7.41 -21.33 1.62
N ASP A 416 7.16 -21.98 2.75
CA ASP A 416 6.02 -21.71 3.65
C ASP A 416 6.35 -20.66 4.72
N HIS A 417 7.64 -20.32 4.92
CA HIS A 417 8.10 -19.33 5.90
C HIS A 417 7.41 -17.97 5.78
N VAL A 418 6.95 -17.59 4.58
CA VAL A 418 6.31 -16.29 4.33
C VAL A 418 4.78 -16.34 4.31
N GLN A 419 4.17 -17.52 4.50
CA GLN A 419 2.72 -17.67 4.47
C GLN A 419 2.05 -17.19 5.76
N GLY A 420 2.75 -17.14 6.89
CA GLY A 420 2.17 -16.71 8.17
C GLY A 420 1.08 -17.65 8.71
N PHE A 421 1.06 -18.90 8.24
CA PHE A 421 0.18 -19.98 8.69
C PHE A 421 0.92 -21.34 8.62
N PRO A 422 0.79 -22.24 9.61
CA PRO A 422 -0.08 -22.17 10.80
C PRO A 422 0.44 -21.24 11.91
N ALA A 423 1.71 -20.83 11.85
CA ALA A 423 2.31 -19.90 12.79
C ALA A 423 2.53 -18.52 12.12
N PRO A 424 2.48 -17.41 12.89
CA PRO A 424 2.83 -16.09 12.38
C PRO A 424 4.24 -16.06 11.77
N PHE A 425 4.45 -15.14 10.83
CA PHE A 425 5.80 -14.85 10.34
C PHE A 425 6.70 -14.44 11.51
N ASP A 426 7.83 -15.13 11.64
CA ASP A 426 8.87 -14.81 12.64
C ASP A 426 10.10 -14.24 11.93
N ARG A 427 10.67 -15.01 11.01
CA ARG A 427 11.85 -14.65 10.23
C ARG A 427 11.79 -15.20 8.82
N ASP A 428 12.41 -14.49 7.88
CA ASP A 428 12.67 -15.03 6.54
C ASP A 428 13.90 -15.96 6.54
N CYS A 429 14.24 -16.50 5.36
CA CYS A 429 15.40 -17.39 5.21
C CYS A 429 16.76 -16.69 5.36
N TYR A 430 16.81 -15.36 5.37
CA TYR A 430 18.01 -14.56 5.64
C TYR A 430 18.11 -14.16 7.12
N GLY A 431 17.10 -14.49 7.92
CA GLY A 431 17.03 -14.21 9.34
C GLY A 431 16.45 -12.84 9.68
N GLN A 432 15.89 -12.12 8.70
CA GLN A 432 15.26 -10.82 8.90
C GLN A 432 13.87 -10.99 9.49
N THR A 433 13.47 -10.06 10.37
CA THR A 433 12.19 -10.12 11.10
C THR A 433 11.08 -9.30 10.44
N VAL A 434 11.41 -8.61 9.34
CA VAL A 434 10.45 -7.85 8.55
C VAL A 434 9.82 -8.72 7.44
N PRO A 435 8.48 -8.81 7.34
CA PRO A 435 7.80 -9.57 6.28
C PRO A 435 7.77 -8.80 4.94
N CYS A 436 8.80 -8.01 4.65
CA CYS A 436 8.85 -7.08 3.53
C CYS A 436 9.15 -7.76 2.18
N GLY A 437 9.60 -9.01 2.18
CA GLY A 437 9.98 -9.79 0.99
C GLY A 437 8.84 -10.12 0.01
N ILE A 438 7.61 -10.14 0.51
CA ILE A 438 6.38 -10.33 -0.28
C ILE A 438 5.47 -9.09 -0.26
N CYS A 439 5.87 -8.03 0.45
CA CYS A 439 5.09 -6.81 0.58
C CYS A 439 4.96 -6.13 -0.79
N PRO A 440 3.74 -5.85 -1.26
CA PRO A 440 3.57 -5.22 -2.56
C PRO A 440 3.76 -3.68 -2.51
N TRP A 441 3.69 -3.06 -1.33
CA TRP A 441 4.04 -1.64 -1.15
C TRP A 441 5.52 -1.38 -1.40
N SER A 442 6.42 -2.21 -0.84
CA SER A 442 7.87 -2.03 -1.06
C SER A 442 8.30 -2.37 -2.48
N GLY A 443 7.52 -3.20 -3.19
CA GLY A 443 7.70 -3.46 -4.61
C GLY A 443 7.09 -2.39 -5.53
N GLY A 444 6.48 -1.32 -4.99
CA GLY A 444 5.95 -0.20 -5.78
C GLY A 444 4.56 -0.42 -6.39
N GLY A 445 3.88 -1.54 -6.10
CA GLY A 445 2.56 -1.83 -6.67
C GLY A 445 1.41 -1.02 -6.07
N PHE A 446 1.65 -0.30 -4.97
CA PHE A 446 0.62 0.39 -4.22
C PHE A 446 1.07 1.81 -3.84
N ALA A 447 0.19 2.78 -4.07
CA ALA A 447 0.36 4.16 -3.65
C ALA A 447 -0.72 4.52 -2.62
N CYS A 448 -0.36 5.32 -1.62
CA CYS A 448 -1.28 5.79 -0.59
C CYS A 448 -1.21 7.31 -0.50
N LEU A 449 -2.23 7.95 0.08
CA LEU A 449 -2.21 9.38 0.37
C LEU A 449 -0.96 9.74 1.19
N ARG A 450 -0.16 10.67 0.66
CA ARG A 450 1.17 11.00 1.20
C ARG A 450 1.20 12.30 1.97
#